data_AF-A0A0R1MU55-F1
#
_entry.id   AF-A0A0R1MU55-F1
#
_cell.length_a   1.000
_cell.length_b   1.000
_cell.length_c   1.000
_cell.angle_alpha   90.00
_cell.angle_beta   90.00
_cell.angle_gamma   90.00
#
_symmetry.space_group_name_H-M   'P 1'
#
loop_
_entity.id
_entity.type
_entity.pdbx_description
1 polymer ?
#
loop_
_entity_poly.entity_id
_entity_poly.type
_entity_poly.pdbx_seq_one_letter_code
_entity_poly.pdbx_strand_id
1 'polypeptide(L)'
;MAHLVLQTDFGLMDGSVSAMYGIAYSVAPSVAVHDLTHNIPPYDIFAASYRLYQTVRFWPAGTVFVSVVDPGVSNDSQPIAVETMDHKFIITPDNGTITHLAHHQGLRAVRMINTSPREALDAFNEEHTFRGRDLYTYIGAMLASNQMAFDDVGPLTTPDELVQLALAPVKTEANSVTGAVDITDPRFGSVWTNIPVTALDKLGLHTGDSVNVSIYFHDSLRYQNTMRFTRSFSSVVVGEPLVYVNSLLNLGIAINQASFAHLYHIHAGIDWVVTMTPSQPQAFPGV
;
A
#
# COMPACT_ATOMS: atom_id res chain seq x y z
N MET A 1 8.82 -23.63 2.98
CA MET A 1 7.35 -23.83 2.91
C MET A 1 6.84 -22.88 1.83
N ALA A 2 5.89 -23.30 1.00
CA ALA A 2 5.31 -22.45 -0.04
C ALA A 2 4.33 -21.46 0.60
N HIS A 3 4.47 -20.15 0.31
CA HIS A 3 3.64 -19.11 0.90
C HIS A 3 2.84 -18.38 -0.19
N LEU A 4 1.53 -18.36 -0.04
CA LEU A 4 0.60 -17.59 -0.85
C LEU A 4 -0.09 -16.56 0.05
N VAL A 5 0.05 -15.27 -0.25
CA VAL A 5 -0.48 -14.17 0.57
C VAL A 5 -1.54 -13.42 -0.21
N LEU A 6 -2.75 -13.29 0.34
CA LEU A 6 -3.90 -12.68 -0.36
C LEU A 6 -4.18 -11.27 0.14
N GLN A 7 -4.43 -10.34 -0.79
CA GLN A 7 -4.93 -9.00 -0.54
C GLN A 7 -6.12 -8.73 -1.44
N THR A 8 -7.28 -8.34 -0.89
CA THR A 8 -8.46 -7.98 -1.69
C THR A 8 -9.31 -6.88 -1.06
N ASP A 9 -10.31 -6.40 -1.80
CA ASP A 9 -11.40 -5.55 -1.31
C ASP A 9 -12.73 -6.30 -1.10
N PHE A 10 -12.71 -7.65 -1.14
CA PHE A 10 -13.92 -8.49 -1.05
C PHE A 10 -14.53 -8.58 0.36
N GLY A 11 -13.78 -8.19 1.40
CA GLY A 11 -14.18 -8.42 2.78
C GLY A 11 -14.24 -9.90 3.15
N LEU A 12 -14.79 -10.17 4.32
CA LEU A 12 -14.98 -11.52 4.88
C LEU A 12 -16.45 -11.79 5.21
N MET A 13 -17.36 -11.03 4.61
CA MET A 13 -18.80 -11.09 4.91
C MET A 13 -19.52 -12.20 4.14
N ASP A 14 -18.90 -12.76 3.10
CA ASP A 14 -19.43 -13.86 2.29
C ASP A 14 -18.34 -14.92 1.98
N GLY A 15 -18.66 -15.87 1.11
CA GLY A 15 -17.79 -17.00 0.75
C GLY A 15 -16.66 -16.67 -0.23
N SER A 16 -16.49 -15.43 -0.67
CA SER A 16 -15.58 -15.06 -1.77
C SER A 16 -14.13 -15.41 -1.48
N VAL A 17 -13.60 -14.96 -0.34
CA VAL A 17 -12.22 -15.27 0.10
C VAL A 17 -12.06 -16.75 0.44
N SER A 18 -13.08 -17.36 1.06
CA SER A 18 -13.07 -18.79 1.36
C SER A 18 -12.95 -19.65 0.10
N ALA A 19 -13.58 -19.23 -1.01
CA ALA A 19 -13.47 -19.92 -2.29
C ALA A 19 -12.06 -19.78 -2.90
N MET A 20 -11.40 -18.61 -2.74
CA MET A 20 -10.00 -18.44 -3.14
C MET A 20 -9.08 -19.42 -2.39
N TYR A 21 -9.27 -19.60 -1.08
CA TYR A 21 -8.51 -20.61 -0.33
C TYR A 21 -8.73 -22.01 -0.89
N GLY A 22 -9.99 -22.36 -1.20
CA GLY A 22 -10.35 -23.63 -1.82
C GLY A 22 -9.57 -23.91 -3.10
N ILE A 23 -9.46 -22.91 -3.99
CA ILE A 23 -8.65 -23.01 -5.22
C ILE A 23 -7.16 -23.18 -4.90
N ALA A 24 -6.62 -22.42 -3.96
CA ALA A 24 -5.21 -22.54 -3.59
C ALA A 24 -4.89 -23.96 -3.09
N TYR A 25 -5.73 -24.53 -2.22
CA TYR A 25 -5.55 -25.88 -1.70
C TYR A 25 -5.86 -26.99 -2.71
N SER A 26 -6.74 -26.76 -3.70
CA SER A 26 -6.95 -27.72 -4.78
C SER A 26 -5.76 -27.79 -5.73
N VAL A 27 -5.07 -26.66 -5.94
CA VAL A 27 -3.82 -26.60 -6.71
C VAL A 27 -2.67 -27.23 -5.94
N ALA A 28 -2.51 -26.87 -4.67
CA ALA A 28 -1.40 -27.31 -3.85
C ALA A 28 -1.84 -27.53 -2.39
N PRO A 29 -2.18 -28.76 -1.98
CA PRO A 29 -2.69 -29.04 -0.63
C PRO A 29 -1.77 -28.61 0.52
N SER A 30 -0.47 -28.45 0.26
CA SER A 30 0.54 -28.04 1.25
C SER A 30 0.93 -26.56 1.18
N VAL A 31 0.30 -25.75 0.32
CA VAL A 31 0.58 -24.30 0.26
C VAL A 31 0.06 -23.65 1.54
N ALA A 32 0.86 -22.80 2.17
CA ALA A 32 0.39 -22.01 3.31
C ALA A 32 -0.25 -20.73 2.78
N VAL A 33 -1.58 -20.64 2.88
CA VAL A 33 -2.35 -19.44 2.51
C VAL A 33 -2.41 -18.49 3.71
N HIS A 34 -2.09 -17.22 3.47
CA HIS A 34 -2.09 -16.15 4.46
C HIS A 34 -2.87 -14.96 3.92
N ASP A 35 -3.39 -14.12 4.81
CA ASP A 35 -4.01 -12.86 4.41
C ASP A 35 -3.09 -11.69 4.75
N LEU A 36 -2.91 -10.79 3.78
CA LEU A 36 -2.45 -9.44 4.06
C LEU A 36 -3.62 -8.64 4.64
N THR A 37 -4.70 -8.51 3.86
CA THR A 37 -5.98 -7.95 4.29
C THR A 37 -7.02 -8.15 3.20
N HIS A 38 -8.28 -8.34 3.60
CA HIS A 38 -9.44 -8.31 2.71
C HIS A 38 -10.28 -7.04 2.90
N ASN A 39 -9.73 -6.07 3.63
CA ASN A 39 -10.39 -4.81 3.99
C ASN A 39 -9.76 -3.61 3.27
N ILE A 40 -9.19 -3.81 2.08
CA ILE A 40 -8.94 -2.65 1.22
C ILE A 40 -10.30 -1.99 0.95
N PRO A 41 -10.43 -0.65 1.03
CA PRO A 41 -11.67 0.00 0.67
C PRO A 41 -12.10 -0.42 -0.74
N PRO A 42 -13.38 -0.71 -0.97
CA PRO A 42 -13.85 -1.13 -2.30
C PRO A 42 -13.32 -0.19 -3.37
N TYR A 43 -12.72 -0.78 -4.42
CA TYR A 43 -12.24 -0.07 -5.60
C TYR A 43 -10.98 0.81 -5.40
N ASP A 44 -10.40 0.85 -4.20
CA ASP A 44 -9.26 1.72 -3.88
C ASP A 44 -7.92 1.06 -4.25
N ILE A 45 -7.56 1.19 -5.53
CA ILE A 45 -6.30 0.67 -6.09
C ILE A 45 -5.08 1.36 -5.45
N PHE A 46 -5.19 2.63 -5.06
CA PHE A 46 -4.10 3.35 -4.41
C PHE A 46 -3.77 2.76 -3.04
N ALA A 47 -4.81 2.52 -2.22
CA ALA A 47 -4.65 1.84 -0.94
C ALA A 47 -4.13 0.41 -1.13
N ALA A 48 -4.64 -0.34 -2.11
CA ALA A 48 -4.12 -1.67 -2.45
C ALA A 48 -2.62 -1.64 -2.75
N SER A 49 -2.19 -0.66 -3.57
CA SER A 49 -0.80 -0.48 -3.96
C SER A 49 0.10 -0.19 -2.76
N TYR A 50 -0.32 0.74 -1.89
CA TYR A 50 0.46 1.09 -0.71
C TYR A 50 0.55 -0.07 0.29
N ARG A 51 -0.56 -0.77 0.57
CA ARG A 51 -0.60 -1.88 1.54
C ARG A 51 0.23 -3.08 1.09
N LEU A 52 0.28 -3.31 -0.21
CA LEU A 52 1.17 -4.30 -0.79
C LEU A 52 2.64 -3.92 -0.59
N TYR A 53 3.03 -2.70 -0.97
CA TYR A 53 4.39 -2.17 -0.74
C TYR A 53 4.80 -2.25 0.74
N GLN A 54 3.90 -1.88 1.66
CA GLN A 54 4.12 -1.94 3.10
C GLN A 54 4.50 -3.34 3.58
N THR A 55 3.98 -4.39 2.95
CA THR A 55 4.06 -5.76 3.49
C THR A 55 5.12 -6.62 2.80
N VAL A 56 5.24 -6.53 1.47
CA VAL A 56 6.03 -7.45 0.64
C VAL A 56 7.47 -7.61 1.13
N ARG A 57 8.11 -6.50 1.55
CA ARG A 57 9.52 -6.49 2.00
C ARG A 57 9.82 -7.36 3.23
N PHE A 58 8.82 -7.74 4.01
CA PHE A 58 8.99 -8.51 5.24
C PHE A 58 8.85 -10.03 5.04
N TRP A 59 8.41 -10.46 3.87
CA TRP A 59 8.26 -11.88 3.55
C TRP A 59 9.56 -12.49 3.03
N PRO A 60 9.76 -13.81 3.18
CA PRO A 60 10.92 -14.48 2.58
C PRO A 60 10.84 -14.46 1.05
N ALA A 61 12.01 -14.59 0.39
CA ALA A 61 12.08 -14.84 -1.04
C ALA A 61 11.29 -16.11 -1.42
N GLY A 62 10.72 -16.12 -2.62
CA GLY A 62 9.82 -17.15 -3.14
C GLY A 62 8.36 -16.99 -2.70
N THR A 63 8.04 -16.04 -1.81
CA THR A 63 6.64 -15.76 -1.44
C THR A 63 5.88 -15.20 -2.63
N VAL A 64 4.66 -15.70 -2.84
CA VAL A 64 3.74 -15.20 -3.87
C VAL A 64 2.61 -14.42 -3.21
N PHE A 65 2.32 -13.24 -3.75
CA PHE A 65 1.23 -12.37 -3.35
C PHE A 65 0.18 -12.37 -4.46
N VAL A 66 -1.08 -12.48 -4.08
CA VAL A 66 -2.21 -12.24 -4.97
C VAL A 66 -2.92 -11.01 -4.46
N SER A 67 -2.90 -9.93 -5.25
CA SER A 67 -3.56 -8.67 -4.91
C SER A 67 -4.67 -8.40 -5.91
N VAL A 68 -5.92 -8.36 -5.46
CA VAL A 68 -7.09 -8.22 -6.33
C VAL A 68 -8.00 -7.14 -5.79
N VAL A 69 -7.90 -5.96 -6.40
CA VAL A 69 -8.82 -4.82 -6.28
C VAL A 69 -9.05 -4.34 -7.71
N ASP A 70 -10.19 -4.73 -8.29
CA ASP A 70 -10.44 -4.58 -9.73
C ASP A 70 -11.85 -4.01 -9.97
N PRO A 71 -12.06 -2.70 -9.76
CA PRO A 71 -13.36 -2.05 -9.98
C PRO A 71 -13.84 -2.11 -11.42
N GLY A 72 -12.92 -2.35 -12.36
CA GLY A 72 -13.20 -2.33 -13.77
C GLY A 72 -13.89 -3.59 -14.27
N VAL A 73 -13.54 -4.77 -13.73
CA VAL A 73 -13.76 -6.12 -14.35
C VAL A 73 -13.95 -6.00 -15.87
N SER A 74 -13.11 -5.19 -16.51
CA SER A 74 -13.26 -4.84 -17.91
C SER A 74 -12.25 -5.70 -18.63
N ASN A 75 -12.55 -6.01 -19.89
CA ASN A 75 -11.64 -6.75 -20.76
C ASN A 75 -10.28 -6.04 -20.97
N ASP A 76 -10.09 -4.84 -20.40
CA ASP A 76 -8.91 -4.01 -20.55
C ASP A 76 -7.88 -4.17 -19.41
N SER A 77 -8.27 -4.63 -18.20
CA SER A 77 -7.31 -4.87 -17.11
C SER A 77 -6.54 -6.18 -17.35
N GLN A 78 -5.42 -6.05 -18.05
CA GLN A 78 -4.58 -7.20 -18.38
C GLN A 78 -4.00 -7.83 -17.10
N PRO A 79 -4.11 -9.16 -16.93
CA PRO A 79 -3.55 -9.83 -15.76
C PRO A 79 -2.03 -9.91 -15.90
N ILE A 80 -1.30 -9.58 -14.83
CA ILE A 80 0.16 -9.58 -14.82
C ILE A 80 0.73 -10.38 -13.64
N ALA A 81 1.94 -10.89 -13.86
CA ALA A 81 2.79 -11.44 -12.84
C ALA A 81 4.10 -10.65 -12.79
N VAL A 82 4.47 -10.22 -11.59
CA VAL A 82 5.66 -9.39 -11.34
C VAL A 82 6.63 -10.16 -10.47
N GLU A 83 7.90 -10.15 -10.81
CA GLU A 83 8.98 -10.54 -9.91
C GLU A 83 9.65 -9.28 -9.33
N THR A 84 9.75 -9.19 -8.00
CA THR A 84 10.44 -8.10 -7.29
C THR A 84 11.95 -8.32 -7.29
N MET A 85 12.72 -7.26 -7.02
CA MET A 85 14.19 -7.32 -6.90
C MET A 85 14.69 -8.31 -5.83
N ASP A 86 13.87 -8.66 -4.85
CA ASP A 86 14.21 -9.59 -3.77
C ASP A 86 13.48 -10.94 -3.91
N HIS A 87 13.21 -11.33 -5.16
CA HIS A 87 12.68 -12.64 -5.56
C HIS A 87 11.33 -12.98 -4.92
N LYS A 88 10.37 -12.05 -4.90
CA LYS A 88 8.96 -12.32 -4.55
C LYS A 88 8.11 -12.12 -5.78
N PHE A 89 6.94 -12.75 -5.81
CA PHE A 89 6.07 -12.72 -6.98
C PHE A 89 4.73 -12.09 -6.63
N ILE A 90 4.23 -11.19 -7.46
CA ILE A 90 2.94 -10.54 -7.27
C ILE A 90 2.07 -10.84 -8.48
N ILE A 91 0.85 -11.33 -8.24
CA ILE A 91 -0.17 -11.65 -9.23
C ILE A 91 -1.33 -10.69 -9.03
N THR A 92 -1.64 -9.89 -10.05
CA THR A 92 -2.59 -8.76 -9.93
C THR A 92 -3.12 -8.33 -11.30
N PRO A 93 -4.26 -7.63 -11.39
CA PRO A 93 -4.58 -6.82 -12.56
C PRO A 93 -3.52 -5.72 -12.78
N ASP A 94 -3.22 -5.42 -14.03
CA ASP A 94 -2.46 -4.23 -14.44
C ASP A 94 -3.37 -2.99 -14.44
N ASN A 95 -3.57 -2.45 -13.26
CA ASN A 95 -4.44 -1.29 -13.03
C ASN A 95 -3.79 -0.20 -12.16
N GLY A 96 -2.48 -0.31 -11.92
CA GLY A 96 -1.76 0.57 -11.01
C GLY A 96 -1.51 -0.01 -9.61
N THR A 97 -2.01 -1.20 -9.28
CA THR A 97 -1.72 -1.85 -7.98
C THR A 97 -0.21 -1.98 -7.71
N ILE A 98 0.62 -2.13 -8.75
CA ILE A 98 2.09 -2.31 -8.60
C ILE A 98 2.85 -0.99 -8.36
N THR A 99 2.21 0.18 -8.52
CA THR A 99 2.87 1.50 -8.54
C THR A 99 3.86 1.73 -7.40
N HIS A 100 3.45 1.55 -6.13
CA HIS A 100 4.34 1.81 -4.99
C HIS A 100 5.53 0.84 -4.92
N LEU A 101 5.33 -0.43 -5.29
CA LEU A 101 6.43 -1.41 -5.34
C LEU A 101 7.43 -1.03 -6.44
N ALA A 102 6.95 -0.72 -7.64
CA ALA A 102 7.80 -0.30 -8.75
C ALA A 102 8.60 0.96 -8.38
N HIS A 103 7.95 1.95 -7.77
CA HIS A 103 8.58 3.21 -7.38
C HIS A 103 9.63 3.04 -6.28
N HIS A 104 9.33 2.31 -5.20
CA HIS A 104 10.20 2.27 -4.01
C HIS A 104 11.21 1.13 -4.01
N GLN A 105 10.94 0.02 -4.71
CA GLN A 105 11.76 -1.18 -4.68
C GLN A 105 12.30 -1.57 -6.06
N GLY A 106 11.65 -1.14 -7.14
CA GLY A 106 11.94 -1.61 -8.49
C GLY A 106 11.42 -3.04 -8.73
N LEU A 107 11.28 -3.38 -10.01
CA LEU A 107 10.82 -4.68 -10.46
C LEU A 107 11.95 -5.39 -11.21
N ARG A 108 12.13 -6.69 -10.98
CA ARG A 108 13.09 -7.49 -11.74
C ARG A 108 12.54 -7.85 -13.12
N ALA A 109 11.30 -8.30 -13.17
CA ALA A 109 10.66 -8.76 -14.40
C ALA A 109 9.14 -8.66 -14.28
N VAL A 110 8.48 -8.52 -15.42
CA VAL A 110 7.02 -8.50 -15.50
C VAL A 110 6.59 -9.35 -16.68
N ARG A 111 5.54 -10.14 -16.49
CA ARG A 111 4.97 -11.03 -17.50
C ARG A 111 3.47 -10.84 -17.60
N MET A 112 2.98 -10.83 -18.83
CA MET A 112 1.55 -10.89 -19.10
C MET A 112 1.07 -12.30 -18.85
N ILE A 113 0.00 -12.46 -18.07
CA ILE A 113 -0.61 -13.77 -17.85
C ILE A 113 -1.43 -14.12 -19.08
N ASN A 114 -0.87 -14.97 -19.94
CA ASN A 114 -1.51 -15.41 -21.19
C ASN A 114 -2.02 -16.85 -21.11
N THR A 115 -1.83 -17.51 -19.95
CA THR A 115 -2.29 -18.88 -19.75
C THR A 115 -3.80 -18.94 -19.93
N SER A 116 -4.25 -19.58 -21.02
CA SER A 116 -5.63 -20.00 -21.15
C SER A 116 -5.91 -20.95 -19.99
N PRO A 117 -6.86 -20.66 -19.08
CA PRO A 117 -7.14 -21.54 -17.96
C PRO A 117 -7.95 -22.76 -18.42
N ARG A 118 -7.54 -23.42 -19.51
CA ARG A 118 -8.31 -24.49 -20.16
C ARG A 118 -8.46 -25.74 -19.29
N GLU A 119 -7.62 -25.90 -18.26
CA GLU A 119 -7.79 -26.96 -17.26
C GLU A 119 -8.39 -26.44 -15.94
N ALA A 120 -8.36 -25.13 -15.67
CA ALA A 120 -8.93 -24.52 -14.46
C ALA A 120 -10.40 -24.07 -14.64
N LEU A 121 -10.82 -23.76 -15.88
CA LEU A 121 -12.14 -23.19 -16.22
C LEU A 121 -13.16 -24.19 -16.75
N ASP A 122 -12.79 -25.42 -17.14
CA ASP A 122 -13.76 -26.37 -17.70
C ASP A 122 -14.90 -26.72 -16.71
N ALA A 123 -14.69 -26.49 -15.41
CA ALA A 123 -15.71 -26.62 -14.36
C ALA A 123 -16.56 -25.35 -14.09
N PHE A 124 -16.14 -24.17 -14.56
CA PHE A 124 -16.73 -22.86 -14.21
C PHE A 124 -17.12 -22.02 -15.44
N ASN A 125 -17.50 -22.70 -16.52
CA ASN A 125 -17.87 -22.10 -17.81
C ASN A 125 -18.79 -20.86 -17.70
N GLU A 126 -18.43 -19.86 -18.52
CA GLU A 126 -19.18 -18.66 -18.97
C GLU A 126 -19.23 -17.39 -18.09
N GLU A 127 -18.90 -17.44 -16.79
CA GLU A 127 -18.96 -16.24 -15.94
C GLU A 127 -17.57 -15.67 -15.61
N HIS A 128 -17.10 -14.71 -16.42
CA HIS A 128 -15.81 -14.00 -16.25
C HIS A 128 -15.74 -13.05 -15.03
N THR A 129 -16.68 -13.15 -14.09
CA THR A 129 -16.90 -12.13 -13.04
C THR A 129 -15.96 -12.27 -11.84
N PHE A 130 -15.36 -13.45 -11.60
CA PHE A 130 -14.51 -13.69 -10.42
C PHE A 130 -13.08 -14.15 -10.74
N ARG A 131 -12.36 -13.31 -11.50
CA ARG A 131 -10.93 -13.51 -11.83
C ARG A 131 -10.02 -13.65 -10.59
N GLY A 132 -10.40 -13.05 -9.46
CA GLY A 132 -9.76 -13.24 -8.15
C GLY A 132 -9.55 -14.71 -7.79
N ARG A 133 -10.63 -15.49 -7.85
CA ARG A 133 -10.65 -16.92 -7.57
C ARG A 133 -10.02 -17.72 -8.72
N ASP A 134 -10.52 -17.53 -9.93
CA ASP A 134 -10.28 -18.49 -11.03
C ASP A 134 -8.96 -18.29 -11.78
N LEU A 135 -8.38 -17.09 -11.72
CA LEU A 135 -7.14 -16.76 -12.43
C LEU A 135 -6.03 -16.43 -11.45
N TYR A 136 -6.19 -15.35 -10.67
CA TYR A 136 -5.09 -14.81 -9.88
C TYR A 136 -4.67 -15.77 -8.75
N THR A 137 -5.63 -16.36 -8.04
CA THR A 137 -5.33 -17.32 -6.97
C THR A 137 -4.77 -18.62 -7.52
N TYR A 138 -5.31 -19.13 -8.64
CA TYR A 138 -4.82 -20.33 -9.29
C TYR A 138 -3.34 -20.19 -9.72
N ILE A 139 -3.02 -19.13 -10.48
CA ILE A 139 -1.65 -18.85 -10.91
C ILE A 139 -0.74 -18.59 -9.71
N GLY A 140 -1.23 -17.86 -8.70
CA GLY A 140 -0.49 -17.61 -7.47
C GLY A 140 -0.11 -18.90 -6.73
N ALA A 141 -1.03 -19.85 -6.62
CA ALA A 141 -0.79 -21.14 -5.99
C ALA A 141 0.16 -22.03 -6.81
N MET A 142 0.04 -22.04 -8.15
CA MET A 142 0.94 -22.75 -9.04
C MET A 142 2.38 -22.27 -8.90
N LEU A 143 2.58 -20.94 -8.87
CA LEU A 143 3.89 -20.33 -8.65
C LEU A 143 4.42 -20.60 -7.24
N ALA A 144 3.60 -20.41 -6.20
CA ALA A 144 4.04 -20.59 -4.82
C ALA A 144 4.50 -22.03 -4.55
N SER A 145 3.84 -23.00 -5.19
CA SER A 145 4.17 -24.43 -5.07
C SER A 145 5.22 -24.91 -6.08
N ASN A 146 5.80 -24.03 -6.90
CA ASN A 146 6.75 -24.35 -7.98
C ASN A 146 6.22 -25.35 -9.02
N GLN A 147 4.89 -25.47 -9.17
CA GLN A 147 4.29 -26.27 -10.25
C GLN A 147 4.32 -25.52 -11.59
N MET A 148 4.51 -24.21 -11.55
CA MET A 148 4.74 -23.34 -12.71
C MET A 148 6.00 -22.53 -12.44
N ALA A 149 6.91 -22.44 -13.42
CA ALA A 149 8.00 -21.48 -13.33
C ALA A 149 7.50 -20.08 -13.71
N PHE A 150 8.10 -19.03 -13.16
CA PHE A 150 7.74 -17.66 -13.53
C PHE A 150 7.85 -17.43 -15.04
N ASP A 151 8.83 -18.07 -15.70
CA ASP A 151 9.04 -17.97 -17.14
C ASP A 151 7.91 -18.55 -17.99
N ASP A 152 7.14 -19.48 -17.43
CA ASP A 152 6.02 -20.15 -18.11
C ASP A 152 4.69 -19.39 -17.96
N VAL A 153 4.64 -18.33 -17.15
CA VAL A 153 3.42 -17.54 -16.92
C VAL A 153 2.92 -16.83 -18.18
N GLY A 154 3.86 -16.42 -19.03
CA GLY A 154 3.58 -15.75 -20.30
C GLY A 154 4.69 -14.80 -20.75
N PRO A 155 4.47 -14.02 -21.82
CA PRO A 155 5.51 -13.20 -22.42
C PRO A 155 5.95 -12.07 -21.48
N LEU A 156 7.22 -11.72 -21.55
CA LEU A 156 7.75 -10.52 -20.89
C LEU A 156 7.07 -9.26 -21.41
N THR A 157 6.82 -8.33 -20.50
CA THR A 157 6.44 -6.93 -20.80
C THR A 157 7.41 -6.01 -20.08
N THR A 158 7.46 -4.74 -20.50
CA THR A 158 8.33 -3.75 -19.89
C THR A 158 7.62 -3.01 -18.76
N PRO A 159 8.32 -2.65 -17.66
CA PRO A 159 7.72 -1.87 -16.58
C PRO A 159 7.08 -0.54 -17.03
N ASP A 160 7.60 0.06 -18.10
CA ASP A 160 7.10 1.32 -18.67
C ASP A 160 5.74 1.18 -19.38
N GLU A 161 5.34 -0.05 -19.73
CA GLU A 161 4.02 -0.34 -20.32
C GLU A 161 2.93 -0.53 -19.27
N LEU A 162 3.30 -0.69 -18.00
CA LEU A 162 2.35 -0.93 -16.92
C LEU A 162 1.56 0.33 -16.57
N VAL A 163 0.30 0.14 -16.18
CA VAL A 163 -0.51 1.21 -15.61
C VAL A 163 0.13 1.68 -14.31
N GLN A 164 0.36 2.99 -14.19
CA GLN A 164 0.90 3.63 -13.00
C GLN A 164 -0.11 4.63 -12.43
N LEU A 165 -0.29 4.59 -11.10
CA LEU A 165 -0.98 5.64 -10.37
C LEU A 165 -0.06 6.86 -10.23
N ALA A 166 -0.64 8.04 -10.19
CA ALA A 166 0.11 9.23 -9.83
C ALA A 166 0.55 9.15 -8.36
N LEU A 167 1.85 9.36 -8.11
CA LEU A 167 2.40 9.55 -6.77
C LEU A 167 2.78 11.02 -6.60
N ALA A 168 2.46 11.60 -5.45
CA ALA A 168 2.83 12.98 -5.17
C ALA A 168 4.36 13.09 -4.94
N PRO A 169 5.03 14.13 -5.45
CA PRO A 169 6.44 14.35 -5.14
C PRO A 169 6.61 14.86 -3.72
N VAL A 170 7.77 14.55 -3.11
CA VAL A 170 8.22 15.23 -1.89
C VAL A 170 9.05 16.45 -2.29
N LYS A 171 8.69 17.61 -1.78
CA LYS A 171 9.44 18.86 -1.96
C LYS A 171 10.11 19.23 -0.65
N THR A 172 11.41 19.47 -0.69
CA THR A 172 12.17 19.93 0.48
C THR A 172 12.83 21.25 0.18
N GLU A 173 12.57 22.25 0.99
CA GLU A 173 13.18 23.57 0.94
C GLU A 173 14.02 23.81 2.21
N ALA A 174 14.57 25.00 2.38
CA ALA A 174 15.43 25.31 3.52
C ALA A 174 14.73 25.15 4.88
N ASN A 175 13.45 25.53 4.97
CA ASN A 175 12.67 25.55 6.22
C ASN A 175 11.30 24.86 6.08
N SER A 176 11.10 24.05 5.04
CA SER A 176 9.82 23.38 4.79
C SER A 176 10.02 22.01 4.14
N VAL A 177 9.10 21.11 4.43
CA VAL A 177 8.93 19.88 3.67
C VAL A 177 7.45 19.71 3.33
N THR A 178 7.16 19.37 2.08
CA THR A 178 5.82 19.15 1.58
C THR A 178 5.73 17.79 0.89
N GLY A 179 4.66 17.07 1.16
CA GLY A 179 4.34 15.79 0.55
C GLY A 179 2.83 15.56 0.56
N ALA A 180 2.41 14.31 0.42
CA ALA A 180 1.00 13.93 0.46
C ALA A 180 0.72 12.85 1.50
N VAL A 181 -0.56 12.66 1.84
CA VAL A 181 -1.03 11.54 2.64
C VAL A 181 -1.12 10.30 1.77
N ASP A 182 -0.22 9.35 1.96
CA ASP A 182 -0.26 8.07 1.22
C ASP A 182 -1.34 7.15 1.77
N ILE A 183 -1.50 7.10 3.10
CA ILE A 183 -2.47 6.19 3.69
C ILE A 183 -2.94 6.69 5.05
N THR A 184 -4.15 6.31 5.43
CA THR A 184 -4.63 6.41 6.81
C THR A 184 -4.58 5.05 7.49
N ASP A 185 -4.32 5.02 8.79
CA ASP A 185 -4.41 3.82 9.60
C ASP A 185 -5.88 3.56 9.96
N PRO A 186 -6.51 2.49 9.46
CA PRO A 186 -7.93 2.24 9.69
C PRO A 186 -8.25 1.87 11.14
N ARG A 187 -7.27 1.43 11.93
CA ARG A 187 -7.49 1.01 13.33
C ARG A 187 -7.28 2.15 14.30
N PHE A 188 -6.21 2.92 14.12
CA PHE A 188 -5.81 3.96 15.06
C PHE A 188 -6.08 5.38 14.55
N GLY A 189 -6.32 5.56 13.24
CA GLY A 189 -6.57 6.85 12.63
C GLY A 189 -5.34 7.75 12.50
N SER A 190 -4.14 7.17 12.53
CA SER A 190 -2.92 7.87 12.12
C SER A 190 -2.97 8.22 10.64
N VAL A 191 -2.34 9.33 10.27
CA VAL A 191 -2.14 9.76 8.89
C VAL A 191 -0.67 9.52 8.55
N TRP A 192 -0.40 8.72 7.52
CA TRP A 192 0.96 8.42 7.08
C TRP A 192 1.20 9.09 5.72
N THR A 193 2.33 9.78 5.63
CA THR A 193 2.68 10.56 4.44
C THR A 193 3.76 9.86 3.61
N ASN A 194 3.99 10.36 2.40
CA ASN A 194 5.12 9.99 1.56
C ASN A 194 6.44 10.65 1.96
N ILE A 195 6.46 11.51 2.99
CA ILE A 195 7.64 12.30 3.36
C ILE A 195 8.62 11.39 4.12
N PRO A 196 9.77 11.01 3.53
CA PRO A 196 10.73 10.14 4.20
C PRO A 196 11.44 10.89 5.32
N VAL A 197 11.92 10.15 6.33
CA VAL A 197 12.71 10.72 7.44
C VAL A 197 13.94 11.48 6.94
N THR A 198 14.54 11.05 5.83
CA THR A 198 15.69 11.72 5.20
C THR A 198 15.36 13.11 4.64
N ALA A 199 14.10 13.38 4.31
CA ALA A 199 13.65 14.72 3.93
C ALA A 199 13.58 15.67 5.14
N LEU A 200 13.49 15.12 6.36
CA LEU A 200 13.45 15.89 7.60
C LEU A 200 14.85 16.32 8.07
N ASP A 201 15.90 15.63 7.65
CA ASP A 201 17.29 15.92 8.04
C ASP A 201 17.69 17.37 7.73
N LYS A 202 17.19 17.91 6.61
CA LYS A 202 17.44 19.30 6.20
C LYS A 202 16.80 20.34 7.13
N LEU A 203 15.79 19.96 7.90
CA LEU A 203 15.11 20.83 8.85
C LEU A 203 15.82 20.88 10.21
N GLY A 204 16.83 20.02 10.45
CA GLY A 204 17.59 20.00 11.70
C GLY A 204 16.75 19.68 12.95
N LEU A 205 15.65 18.94 12.78
CA LEU A 205 14.69 18.64 13.84
C LEU A 205 15.23 17.57 14.80
N HIS A 206 15.05 17.83 16.09
CA HIS A 206 15.34 16.91 17.18
C HIS A 206 14.05 16.44 17.85
N THR A 207 14.09 15.26 18.45
CA THR A 207 12.96 14.75 19.23
C THR A 207 12.67 15.72 20.39
N GLY A 208 11.42 16.19 20.46
CA GLY A 208 10.96 17.19 21.42
C GLY A 208 10.68 18.55 20.78
N ASP A 209 11.21 18.82 19.58
CA ASP A 209 10.99 20.08 18.88
C ASP A 209 9.52 20.26 18.47
N SER A 210 9.13 21.53 18.37
CA SER A 210 7.82 21.91 17.87
C SER A 210 7.88 22.18 16.37
N VAL A 211 6.89 21.67 15.65
CA VAL A 211 6.73 21.87 14.20
C VAL A 211 5.34 22.40 13.90
N ASN A 212 5.22 23.26 12.90
CA ASN A 212 3.93 23.67 12.36
C ASN A 212 3.56 22.69 11.25
N VAL A 213 2.37 22.12 11.34
CA VAL A 213 1.82 21.19 10.34
C VAL A 213 0.58 21.82 9.74
N SER A 214 0.53 21.86 8.42
CA SER A 214 -0.65 22.24 7.64
C SER A 214 -1.04 21.10 6.72
N ILE A 215 -2.34 20.78 6.67
CA ILE A 215 -2.90 19.77 5.77
C ILE A 215 -3.95 20.43 4.89
N TYR A 216 -3.82 20.22 3.59
CA TYR A 216 -4.69 20.76 2.56
C TYR A 216 -5.39 19.64 1.81
N PHE A 217 -6.62 19.90 1.36
CA PHE A 217 -7.27 19.13 0.33
C PHE A 217 -7.43 20.02 -0.90
N HIS A 218 -6.71 19.70 -1.97
CA HIS A 218 -6.39 20.66 -3.04
C HIS A 218 -5.82 21.96 -2.44
N ASP A 219 -6.42 23.11 -2.73
CA ASP A 219 -5.99 24.42 -2.21
C ASP A 219 -6.67 24.80 -0.87
N SER A 220 -7.56 23.97 -0.35
CA SER A 220 -8.31 24.28 0.88
C SER A 220 -7.57 23.79 2.12
N LEU A 221 -7.20 24.72 3.01
CA LEU A 221 -6.64 24.38 4.33
C LEU A 221 -7.69 23.63 5.17
N ARG A 222 -7.36 22.40 5.58
CA ARG A 222 -8.24 21.53 6.38
C ARG A 222 -7.78 21.43 7.83
N TYR A 223 -6.48 21.51 8.06
CA TYR A 223 -5.90 21.45 9.40
C TYR A 223 -4.65 22.32 9.46
N GLN A 224 -4.47 23.04 10.57
CA GLN A 224 -3.21 23.69 10.90
C GLN A 224 -3.02 23.70 12.41
N ASN A 225 -1.86 23.23 12.87
CA ASN A 225 -1.51 23.29 14.29
C ASN A 225 0.01 23.22 14.51
N THR A 226 0.45 23.67 15.68
CA THR A 226 1.80 23.38 16.19
C THR A 226 1.76 22.05 16.95
N MET A 227 2.64 21.13 16.60
CA MET A 227 2.69 19.76 17.09
C MET A 227 4.11 19.42 17.55
N ARG A 228 4.25 18.49 18.49
CA ARG A 228 5.58 18.00 18.89
C ARG A 228 6.06 16.91 17.95
N PHE A 229 7.31 17.00 17.52
CA PHE A 229 8.02 15.92 16.83
C PHE A 229 8.59 14.94 17.86
N THR A 230 8.07 13.72 17.88
CA THR A 230 8.38 12.74 18.93
C THR A 230 8.66 11.35 18.36
N ARG A 231 9.34 10.50 19.14
CA ARG A 231 9.58 9.09 18.80
C ARG A 231 8.54 8.14 19.39
N SER A 232 7.70 8.61 20.32
CA SER A 232 6.72 7.80 21.03
C SER A 232 5.49 8.62 21.36
N PHE A 233 4.31 8.01 21.18
CA PHE A 233 3.01 8.56 21.56
C PHE A 233 2.95 8.98 23.04
N SER A 234 3.71 8.31 23.92
CA SER A 234 3.78 8.64 25.36
C SER A 234 4.48 9.97 25.67
N SER A 235 5.06 10.65 24.68
CA SER A 235 5.81 11.91 24.84
C SER A 235 4.91 13.16 24.86
N VAL A 236 3.60 12.97 24.62
CA VAL A 236 2.55 13.99 24.66
C VAL A 236 1.38 13.47 25.50
N VAL A 237 0.53 14.35 26.02
CA VAL A 237 -0.61 13.87 26.82
C VAL A 237 -1.66 13.21 25.93
N VAL A 238 -2.53 12.40 26.52
CA VAL A 238 -3.65 11.79 25.80
C VAL A 238 -4.53 12.90 25.19
N GLY A 239 -4.88 12.74 23.91
CA GLY A 239 -5.64 13.73 23.14
C GLY A 239 -4.78 14.79 22.45
N GLU A 240 -3.47 14.88 22.73
CA GLU A 240 -2.59 15.81 22.02
C GLU A 240 -2.16 15.27 20.64
N PRO A 241 -2.15 16.13 19.61
CA PRO A 241 -1.63 15.78 18.31
C PRO A 241 -0.09 15.75 18.34
N LEU A 242 0.49 14.78 17.64
CA LEU A 242 1.94 14.60 17.50
C LEU A 242 2.35 14.25 16.08
N VAL A 243 3.60 14.58 15.77
CA VAL A 243 4.30 14.14 14.56
C VAL A 243 5.34 13.11 14.97
N TYR A 244 5.49 12.05 14.19
CA TYR A 244 6.43 10.96 14.46
C TYR A 244 6.98 10.35 13.17
N VAL A 245 7.96 9.47 13.30
CA VAL A 245 8.45 8.63 12.18
C VAL A 245 7.81 7.25 12.32
N ASN A 246 7.05 6.83 11.29
CA ASN A 246 6.35 5.55 11.30
C ASN A 246 7.29 4.36 11.01
N SER A 247 6.74 3.15 11.02
CA SER A 247 7.52 1.91 10.81
C SER A 247 8.12 1.75 9.42
N LEU A 248 7.68 2.57 8.44
CA LEU A 248 8.25 2.62 7.09
C LEU A 248 9.25 3.77 6.93
N LEU A 249 9.64 4.43 8.02
CA LEU A 249 10.56 5.57 8.05
C LEU A 249 10.04 6.82 7.33
N ASN A 250 8.72 7.01 7.32
CA ASN A 250 8.07 8.21 6.80
C ASN A 250 7.42 9.02 7.93
N LEU A 251 7.16 10.29 7.67
CA LEU A 251 6.45 11.18 8.57
C LEU A 251 5.00 10.69 8.78
N GLY A 252 4.64 10.48 10.04
CA GLY A 252 3.31 10.17 10.51
C GLY A 252 2.76 11.29 11.39
N ILE A 253 1.44 11.48 11.32
CA ILE A 253 0.67 12.43 12.11
C ILE A 253 -0.39 11.65 12.86
N ALA A 254 -0.55 11.90 14.16
CA ALA A 254 -1.53 11.19 14.97
C ALA A 254 -2.02 12.03 16.15
N ILE A 255 -3.02 11.51 16.87
CA ILE A 255 -3.40 11.98 18.21
C ILE A 255 -3.08 10.86 19.18
N ASN A 256 -2.48 11.17 20.33
CA ASN A 256 -2.24 10.17 21.35
C ASN A 256 -3.56 9.58 21.87
N GLN A 257 -3.80 8.29 21.60
CA GLN A 257 -5.02 7.54 21.91
C GLN A 257 -6.31 8.11 21.29
N ALA A 258 -6.23 8.76 20.12
CA ALA A 258 -7.41 9.10 19.33
C ALA A 258 -7.11 9.09 17.83
N SER A 259 -8.18 9.02 17.03
CA SER A 259 -8.06 8.99 15.57
C SER A 259 -7.94 10.40 14.99
N PHE A 260 -6.75 10.75 14.49
CA PHE A 260 -6.51 12.01 13.78
C PHE A 260 -7.33 12.11 12.50
N ALA A 261 -7.28 11.06 11.66
CA ALA A 261 -7.97 11.02 10.37
C ALA A 261 -9.48 11.20 10.51
N HIS A 262 -10.11 10.47 11.43
CA HIS A 262 -11.55 10.61 11.70
C HIS A 262 -11.93 11.98 12.27
N LEU A 263 -11.19 12.50 13.27
CA LEU A 263 -11.53 13.76 13.93
C LEU A 263 -11.48 14.95 12.99
N TYR A 264 -10.50 14.96 12.08
CA TYR A 264 -10.27 16.08 11.15
C TYR A 264 -10.69 15.76 9.71
N HIS A 265 -11.37 14.62 9.49
CA HIS A 265 -11.83 14.16 8.17
C HIS A 265 -10.72 14.15 7.10
N ILE A 266 -9.53 13.68 7.48
CA ILE A 266 -8.38 13.56 6.59
C ILE A 266 -8.43 12.20 5.89
N HIS A 267 -8.32 12.21 4.57
CA HIS A 267 -8.23 11.00 3.76
C HIS A 267 -6.83 10.89 3.11
N ALA A 268 -6.64 9.83 2.32
CA ALA A 268 -5.40 9.57 1.59
C ALA A 268 -5.54 9.92 0.10
N GLY A 269 -4.40 10.03 -0.57
CA GLY A 269 -4.30 10.32 -2.00
C GLY A 269 -3.54 11.63 -2.28
N ILE A 270 -3.16 11.81 -3.54
CA ILE A 270 -2.32 12.92 -4.00
C ILE A 270 -2.94 14.32 -3.79
N ASP A 271 -4.26 14.39 -3.61
CA ASP A 271 -4.98 15.62 -3.34
C ASP A 271 -4.86 16.09 -1.89
N TRP A 272 -4.42 15.21 -0.99
CA TRP A 272 -4.20 15.50 0.43
C TRP A 272 -2.74 15.87 0.68
N VAL A 273 -2.45 17.17 0.68
CA VAL A 273 -1.09 17.70 0.78
C VAL A 273 -0.77 18.04 2.23
N VAL A 274 0.40 17.60 2.71
CA VAL A 274 0.92 17.89 4.04
C VAL A 274 2.17 18.75 3.89
N THR A 275 2.18 19.90 4.58
CA THR A 275 3.36 20.76 4.70
C THR A 275 3.76 20.86 6.17
N MET A 276 5.06 20.70 6.43
CA MET A 276 5.63 20.85 7.76
C MET A 276 6.78 21.86 7.74
N THR A 277 6.82 22.73 8.74
CA THR A 277 7.91 23.69 8.96
C THR A 277 8.37 23.65 10.42
N PRO A 278 9.65 23.91 10.74
CA PRO A 278 10.08 24.12 12.12
C PRO A 278 9.30 25.28 12.76
N SER A 279 8.85 25.10 14.00
CA SER A 279 8.27 26.21 14.76
C SER A 279 9.42 27.05 15.33
N GLN A 280 9.43 28.36 15.05
CA GLN A 280 10.37 29.24 15.75
C GLN A 280 10.05 29.23 17.25
N PRO A 281 11.06 29.30 18.14
CA PRO A 281 10.78 29.53 19.55
C PRO A 281 9.92 30.80 19.66
N GLN A 282 8.77 30.72 20.31
CA GLN A 282 8.06 31.92 20.72
C GLN A 282 9.02 32.70 21.64
N ALA A 283 9.60 33.77 21.11
CA ALA A 283 10.24 34.77 21.94
C ALA A 283 9.13 35.43 22.75
N PHE A 284 8.89 34.95 23.97
CA PHE A 284 8.14 35.73 24.93
C PHE A 284 8.96 37.01 25.17
N PRO A 285 8.42 38.21 24.90
CA PRO A 285 9.07 39.42 25.37
C PRO A 285 9.22 39.28 26.88
N GLY A 286 10.45 39.37 27.37
CA GLY A 286 10.76 39.27 28.80
C GLY A 286 9.89 40.26 29.59
N VAL A 287 9.26 39.73 30.64
CA VAL A 287 8.57 40.50 31.67
C VAL A 287 9.60 41.22 32.54
#